data_AF-A0A661QQS2-F1
#
_entry.id   AF-A0A661QQS2-F1
#
_cell.length_a   1.000
_cell.length_b   1.000
_cell.length_c   1.000
_cell.angle_alpha   90.00
_cell.angle_beta   90.00
_cell.angle_gamma   90.00
#
_symmetry.space_group_name_H-M   'P 1'
#
loop_
_entity.id
_entity.type
_entity.pdbx_description
1 polymer ?
#
loop_
_entity_poly.entity_id
_entity_poly.type
_entity_poly.pdbx_seq_one_letter_code
_entity_poly.pdbx_strand_id
1 'polypeptide(L)'
;MTGVMNQQILSEYFKKCFFAVDGLWFMMLEKTDSFDKALDVDRMVWEILPKIQARKIKELLKLKISNEDDLISALKFKLDAEDFISEILRKDSHINIIIRKCPWL
;
A
#
# COMPACT_ATOMS: atom_id res chain seq x y z
N MET A 1 9.22 23.23 26.01
CA MET A 1 9.25 23.20 24.53
C MET A 1 8.73 21.85 24.07
N THR A 2 7.41 21.70 23.94
CA THR A 2 6.83 20.53 23.27
C THR A 2 6.96 20.77 21.77
N GLY A 3 8.10 20.35 21.21
CA GLY A 3 8.33 20.44 19.78
C GLY A 3 7.32 19.53 19.07
N VAL A 4 6.36 20.13 18.38
CA VAL A 4 5.51 19.39 17.44
C VAL A 4 6.45 18.83 16.38
N MET A 5 6.66 17.51 16.42
CA MET A 5 7.50 16.82 15.44
C MET A 5 6.89 17.02 14.04
N ASN A 6 7.71 17.39 13.06
CA ASN A 6 7.27 17.59 11.68
C ASN A 6 6.66 16.29 11.14
N GLN A 7 5.43 16.37 10.61
CA GLN A 7 4.70 15.24 10.05
C GLN A 7 5.47 14.55 8.90
N GLN A 8 6.25 15.31 8.13
CA GLN A 8 7.10 14.77 7.07
C GLN A 8 8.19 13.86 7.64
N ILE A 9 8.86 14.29 8.71
CA ILE A 9 9.93 13.51 9.37
C ILE A 9 9.35 12.22 9.96
N LEU A 10 8.17 12.30 10.58
CA LEU A 10 7.49 11.10 11.10
C LEU A 10 7.12 10.13 9.98
N SER A 11 6.58 10.65 8.87
CA SER A 11 6.24 9.82 7.70
C SER A 11 7.46 9.10 7.14
N GLU A 12 8.58 9.80 6.97
CA GLU A 12 9.84 9.21 6.49
C GLU A 12 10.38 8.14 7.44
N TYR A 13 10.33 8.39 8.75
CA TYR A 13 10.73 7.41 9.76
C TYR A 13 9.88 6.14 9.68
N PHE A 14 8.55 6.27 9.68
CA PHE A 14 7.65 5.12 9.58
C PHE A 14 7.80 4.38 8.26
N LYS A 15 7.94 5.10 7.13
CA LYS A 15 8.19 4.49 5.81
C LYS A 15 9.46 3.62 5.85
N LYS A 16 10.55 4.13 6.44
CA LYS A 16 11.79 3.36 6.60
C LYS A 16 11.60 2.13 7.47
N CYS A 17 10.91 2.27 8.61
CA CYS A 17 10.65 1.16 9.53
C CYS A 17 9.79 0.07 8.91
N PHE A 18 8.66 0.42 8.29
CA PHE A 18 7.76 -0.56 7.70
C PHE A 18 8.39 -1.27 6.49
N PHE A 19 9.12 -0.54 5.65
CA PHE A 19 9.88 -1.15 4.55
C PHE A 19 10.93 -2.15 5.06
N ALA A 20 11.66 -1.78 6.12
CA ALA A 20 12.65 -2.69 6.71
C ALA A 20 11.99 -3.92 7.34
N VAL A 21 10.89 -3.75 8.08
CA VAL A 21 10.16 -4.86 8.70
C VAL A 21 9.65 -5.84 7.65
N ASP A 22 9.13 -5.35 6.52
CA ASP A 22 8.64 -6.17 5.41
C ASP A 22 9.72 -7.13 4.88
N GLY A 23 10.95 -6.66 4.64
CA GLY A 23 12.05 -7.55 4.25
C GLY A 23 12.53 -8.44 5.41
N LEU A 24 12.59 -7.90 6.63
CA LEU A 24 13.15 -8.61 7.78
C LEU A 24 12.33 -9.83 8.19
N TRP A 25 10.99 -9.76 8.18
CA TRP A 25 10.19 -10.91 8.60
C TRP A 25 10.37 -12.09 7.64
N PHE A 26 10.47 -11.83 6.33
CA PHE A 26 10.76 -12.83 5.31
C PHE A 26 12.14 -13.46 5.52
N MET A 27 13.18 -12.64 5.64
CA MET A 27 14.56 -13.10 5.87
C MET A 27 14.69 -13.93 7.15
N MET A 28 13.96 -13.55 8.21
CA MET A 28 13.97 -14.29 9.46
C MET A 28 13.30 -15.65 9.33
N LEU A 29 12.17 -15.75 8.62
CA LEU A 29 11.52 -17.03 8.34
C LEU A 29 12.38 -17.93 7.46
N GLU A 30 12.98 -17.38 6.40
CA GLU A 30 13.90 -18.12 5.53
C GLU A 30 15.07 -18.68 6.37
N LYS A 31 15.63 -17.88 7.28
CA LYS A 31 16.73 -18.30 8.15
C LYS A 31 16.34 -19.38 9.16
N THR A 32 15.14 -19.31 9.74
CA THR A 32 14.70 -20.24 10.80
C THR A 32 14.02 -21.51 10.28
N ASP A 33 13.53 -21.47 9.03
CA ASP A 33 12.79 -22.55 8.40
C ASP A 33 13.39 -22.81 7.00
N SER A 34 12.75 -22.31 5.94
CA SER A 34 13.16 -22.53 4.56
C SER A 34 12.64 -21.40 3.66
N PHE A 35 13.26 -21.23 2.51
CA PHE A 35 12.80 -20.27 1.49
C PHE A 35 11.37 -20.58 1.04
N ASP A 36 11.05 -21.85 0.76
CA ASP A 36 9.71 -22.26 0.32
C ASP A 36 8.65 -21.89 1.36
N LYS A 37 8.94 -22.13 2.65
CA LYS A 37 8.04 -21.76 3.73
C LYS A 37 7.88 -20.24 3.85
N ALA A 38 8.96 -19.48 3.74
CA ALA A 38 8.91 -18.02 3.77
C ALA A 38 8.05 -17.48 2.61
N LEU A 39 8.20 -18.03 1.41
CA LEU A 39 7.42 -17.66 0.23
C LEU A 39 5.93 -18.01 0.37
N ASP A 40 5.60 -19.16 0.96
CA ASP A 40 4.20 -19.52 1.22
C ASP A 40 3.56 -18.57 2.25
N VAL A 41 4.32 -18.18 3.28
CA VAL A 41 3.85 -17.18 4.26
C VAL A 41 3.69 -15.81 3.62
N ASP A 42 4.60 -15.40 2.75
CA ASP A 42 4.52 -14.14 2.00
C ASP A 42 3.24 -14.05 1.18
N ARG A 43 2.92 -15.10 0.42
CA ARG A 43 1.66 -15.18 -0.34
C ARG A 43 0.44 -15.01 0.58
N MET A 44 0.41 -15.70 1.72
CA MET A 44 -0.70 -15.59 2.68
C MET A 44 -0.85 -14.16 3.24
N VAL A 45 0.27 -13.49 3.54
CA VAL A 45 0.26 -12.09 3.97
C VAL A 45 -0.32 -11.19 2.88
N TRP A 46 0.14 -11.34 1.63
CA TRP A 46 -0.32 -10.54 0.49
C TRP A 46 -1.76 -10.84 0.06
N GLU A 47 -2.35 -11.98 0.42
CA GLU A 47 -3.79 -12.23 0.25
C GLU A 47 -4.67 -11.46 1.24
N ILE A 48 -4.10 -11.04 2.37
CA ILE A 48 -4.81 -10.39 3.48
C ILE A 48 -4.58 -8.88 3.47
N LEU A 49 -3.33 -8.44 3.32
CA LEU A 49 -2.93 -7.04 3.47
C LEU A 49 -3.71 -6.07 2.56
N PRO A 50 -3.91 -6.33 1.25
CA PRO A 50 -4.68 -5.44 0.37
C PRO A 50 -6.13 -5.26 0.84
N LYS A 51 -6.73 -6.29 1.46
CA LYS A 51 -8.09 -6.21 2.01
C LYS A 51 -8.14 -5.30 3.24
N ILE A 52 -7.11 -5.36 4.10
CA ILE A 52 -6.96 -4.45 5.25
C ILE A 52 -6.81 -3.01 4.76
N GLN A 53 -5.90 -2.77 3.79
CA GLN A 53 -5.69 -1.46 3.19
C GLN A 53 -6.99 -0.92 2.58
N ALA A 54 -7.68 -1.71 1.75
CA ALA A 54 -8.94 -1.30 1.12
C ALA A 54 -10.01 -0.92 2.16
N ARG A 55 -10.18 -1.73 3.23
CA ARG A 55 -11.10 -1.42 4.33
C ARG A 55 -10.74 -0.10 5.01
N LYS A 56 -9.45 0.14 5.27
CA LYS A 56 -9.02 1.38 5.92
C LYS A 56 -9.22 2.60 5.02
N ILE A 57 -8.94 2.48 3.72
CA ILE A 57 -9.18 3.55 2.74
C ILE A 57 -10.66 3.91 2.69
N LYS A 58 -11.56 2.91 2.66
CA LYS A 58 -13.01 3.15 2.73
C LYS A 58 -13.41 3.96 3.95
N GLU A 59 -12.87 3.59 5.11
CA GLU A 59 -13.16 4.27 6.38
C GLU A 59 -12.67 5.73 6.34
N LEU A 60 -11.42 5.95 5.93
CA LEU A 60 -10.79 7.28 5.87
C LEU A 60 -11.52 8.22 4.90
N LEU A 61 -11.89 7.71 3.73
CA LEU A 61 -12.59 8.46 2.70
C LEU A 61 -14.12 8.44 2.85
N LYS A 62 -14.64 7.76 3.89
CA LYS A 62 -16.07 7.58 4.15
C LYS A 62 -16.84 7.03 2.94
N LEU A 63 -16.20 6.16 2.16
CA LEU A 63 -16.76 5.60 0.93
C LEU A 63 -17.79 4.52 1.25
N LYS A 64 -18.91 4.55 0.53
CA LYS A 64 -19.92 3.49 0.57
C LYS A 64 -19.61 2.36 -0.42
N ILE A 65 -18.71 2.60 -1.39
CA ILE A 65 -18.40 1.73 -2.53
C ILE A 65 -19.68 1.30 -3.22
N SER A 66 -20.34 2.28 -3.83
CA SER A 66 -21.62 2.07 -4.52
C SER A 66 -21.54 2.40 -6.00
N ASN A 67 -20.45 3.00 -6.45
CA ASN A 67 -20.27 3.48 -7.82
C ASN A 67 -18.78 3.44 -8.25
N GLU A 68 -18.55 3.72 -9.52
CA GLU A 68 -17.21 3.79 -10.12
C GLU A 68 -16.33 4.89 -9.49
N ASP A 69 -16.92 6.02 -9.12
CA ASP A 69 -16.19 7.16 -8.53
C ASP A 69 -15.54 6.80 -7.19
N ASP A 70 -16.23 6.03 -6.36
CA ASP A 70 -15.72 5.52 -5.09
C ASP A 70 -14.50 4.62 -5.34
N LEU A 71 -14.56 3.74 -6.35
CA LEU A 71 -13.47 2.85 -6.71
C LEU A 71 -12.24 3.63 -7.18
N ILE A 72 -12.43 4.59 -8.10
CA ILE A 72 -11.36 5.43 -8.62
C ILE A 72 -10.73 6.26 -7.48
N SER A 73 -11.55 6.80 -6.58
CA SER A 73 -11.07 7.59 -5.44
C SER A 73 -10.23 6.74 -4.49
N ALA A 74 -10.67 5.51 -4.20
CA ALA A 74 -9.91 4.59 -3.35
C ALA A 74 -8.58 4.17 -3.99
N LEU A 75 -8.58 3.84 -5.29
CA LEU A 75 -7.37 3.46 -6.03
C LEU A 75 -6.38 4.61 -6.12
N LYS A 76 -6.87 5.82 -6.44
CA LYS A 76 -6.04 7.02 -6.47
C LYS A 76 -5.40 7.29 -5.12
N PHE A 77 -6.19 7.24 -4.04
CA PHE A 77 -5.67 7.41 -2.69
C PHE A 77 -4.56 6.39 -2.36
N LYS A 78 -4.76 5.11 -2.68
CA LYS A 78 -3.74 4.07 -2.46
C LYS A 78 -2.43 4.41 -3.19
N LEU A 79 -2.52 4.75 -4.48
CA LEU A 79 -1.36 5.03 -5.30
C LEU A 79 -0.62 6.28 -4.81
N ASP A 80 -1.35 7.36 -4.54
CA ASP A 80 -0.78 8.61 -4.03
C ASP A 80 -0.15 8.41 -2.64
N ALA A 81 -0.80 7.66 -1.74
CA ALA A 81 -0.29 7.39 -0.39
C ALA A 81 0.96 6.51 -0.36
N GLU A 82 1.20 5.73 -1.43
CA GLU A 82 2.39 4.90 -1.59
C GLU A 82 3.43 5.54 -2.52
N ASP A 83 3.30 6.84 -2.84
CA ASP A 83 4.20 7.65 -3.67
C ASP A 83 4.31 7.20 -5.14
N PHE A 84 3.31 6.50 -5.67
CA PHE A 84 3.25 6.21 -7.10
C PHE A 84 2.95 7.47 -7.91
N ILE A 85 3.65 7.66 -9.03
CA ILE A 85 3.23 8.62 -10.04
C ILE A 85 2.33 7.86 -11.00
N SER A 86 1.03 8.18 -11.00
CA SER A 86 0.04 7.47 -11.78
C SER A 86 -0.98 8.40 -12.46
N GLU A 87 -1.55 7.91 -13.55
CA GLU A 87 -2.66 8.56 -14.27
C GLU A 87 -3.85 7.60 -14.32
N ILE A 88 -5.04 8.08 -14.01
CA ILE A 88 -6.29 7.31 -14.11
C ILE A 88 -7.15 7.94 -15.21
N LEU A 89 -7.39 7.19 -16.28
CA LEU A 89 -8.16 7.61 -17.44
C LEU A 89 -9.43 6.77 -17.55
N ARG A 90 -10.59 7.43 -17.62
CA ARG A 90 -11.87 6.76 -17.89
C ARG A 90 -12.06 6.53 -19.38
N LYS A 91 -12.59 5.35 -19.72
CA LYS A 91 -13.04 4.97 -21.06
C LYS A 91 -14.47 4.45 -20.95
N ASP A 92 -15.15 4.33 -22.08
CA ASP A 92 -16.57 3.98 -22.12
C ASP A 92 -16.91 2.63 -21.46
N SER A 93 -15.96 1.69 -21.43
CA SER A 93 -16.17 0.33 -20.88
C SER A 93 -15.20 -0.09 -19.78
N HIS A 94 -14.20 0.74 -19.47
CA HIS A 94 -13.12 0.38 -18.55
C HIS A 94 -12.37 1.60 -18.03
N ILE A 95 -11.53 1.37 -17.03
CA ILE A 95 -10.62 2.38 -16.47
C ILE A 95 -9.19 1.95 -16.78
N ASN A 96 -8.40 2.88 -17.32
CA ASN A 96 -6.96 2.69 -17.49
C ASN A 96 -6.23 3.36 -16.33
N ILE A 97 -5.42 2.58 -15.61
CA ILE A 97 -4.51 3.08 -14.57
C ILE A 97 -3.10 2.90 -15.11
N ILE A 98 -2.42 4.01 -15.37
CA ILE A 98 -1.09 4.04 -15.94
C ILE A 98 -0.11 4.43 -14.85
N ILE A 99 0.79 3.53 -14.47
CA ILE A 99 1.87 3.83 -13.55
C ILE A 99 3.05 4.43 -14.35
N ARG A 100 3.34 5.70 -14.13
CA ARG A 100 4.48 6.42 -14.73
C ARG A 100 5.77 6.21 -13.96
N LYS A 101 5.67 6.11 -12.63
CA LYS A 101 6.79 5.81 -11.73
C LYS A 101 6.32 4.93 -10.59
N CYS A 102 6.98 3.79 -10.44
CA CYS A 102 6.88 2.95 -9.25
C CYS A 102 7.96 3.41 -8.27
N PRO A 103 7.65 3.72 -7.00
CA PRO A 103 8.66 4.13 -6.02
C PRO A 103 9.50 2.94 -5.50
N TRP A 104 9.12 1.72 -5.88
CA TRP A 104 9.74 0.47 -5.45
C TRP A 104 10.62 -0.20 -6.52
N LEU A 105 10.70 0.38 -7.74
CA LEU A 105 11.57 -0.05 -8.84
C LEU A 105 12.64 1.01 -9.10
#